data_AF-A0A6G0I496-F1
#
_entry.id   AF-A0A6G0I496-F1
#
_cell.length_a   1.000
_cell.length_b   1.000
_cell.length_c   1.000
_cell.angle_alpha   90.00
_cell.angle_beta   90.00
_cell.angle_gamma   90.00
#
_symmetry.space_group_name_H-M   'P 1'
#
loop_
_entity.id
_entity.type
_entity.pdbx_description
1 polymer ?
#
loop_
_entity_poly.entity_id
_entity_poly.type
_entity_poly.pdbx_seq_one_letter_code
_entity_poly.pdbx_strand_id
1 'polypeptide(L)'
;MERENNSIMEVKKILSSIHNILTERKENTFMSLKVKGLLDENRRDGLEEGCVKFTDDVLGMYTSCVQYLEKWMTPMEEFSPFMWMDMIVNLKRFVESRGDDNEFMGLQVHQKWAKYFEKAKSIAAYSELLKIAQFVFALPAHNANVERVFSLMQSQWTKERNQLSVQSLKGILFLQYNFKDMSCKDFHAHMLSNKKVLRKISSTAKYKWADKKDEEEKPDEEEEKPDEEEDQD
;
A
#
# COMPACT_ATOMS: atom_id res chain seq x y z
N MET A 1 5.60 15.98 36.41
CA MET A 1 4.33 15.30 36.75
C MET A 1 3.92 14.52 35.52
N GLU A 2 4.65 13.45 35.22
CA GLU A 2 4.27 12.44 34.22
C GLU A 2 4.58 11.11 34.91
N ARG A 3 3.54 10.47 35.45
CA ARG A 3 3.68 9.22 36.22
C ARG A 3 3.42 7.98 35.37
N GLU A 4 3.08 8.14 34.10
CA GLU A 4 2.68 7.04 33.23
C GLU A 4 3.47 7.08 31.92
N ASN A 5 4.18 5.99 31.62
CA ASN A 5 4.92 5.77 30.37
C ASN A 5 3.98 5.31 29.24
N ASN A 6 2.81 5.95 29.10
CA ASN A 6 1.84 5.57 28.08
C ASN A 6 2.16 6.29 26.77
N SER A 7 2.30 5.54 25.69
CA SER A 7 2.43 6.11 24.36
C SER A 7 1.13 6.80 23.94
N ILE A 8 1.24 7.83 23.09
CA ILE A 8 0.06 8.51 22.53
C ILE A 8 -0.88 7.55 21.79
N MET A 9 -0.34 6.45 21.24
CA MET A 9 -1.11 5.42 20.58
C MET A 9 -1.92 4.57 21.56
N GLU A 10 -1.35 4.24 22.72
CA GLU A 10 -2.08 3.56 23.81
C GLU A 10 -3.21 4.42 24.34
N VAL A 11 -2.97 5.73 24.52
CA VAL A 11 -4.01 6.69 24.90
C VAL A 11 -5.13 6.71 23.83
N LYS A 12 -4.78 6.81 22.54
CA LYS A 12 -5.75 6.77 21.43
C LYS A 12 -6.58 5.48 21.43
N LYS A 13 -5.96 4.33 21.70
CA LYS A 13 -6.65 3.02 21.80
C LYS A 13 -7.62 2.98 22.98
N ILE A 14 -7.23 3.49 24.14
CA ILE A 14 -8.10 3.55 25.32
C ILE A 14 -9.31 4.43 25.03
N LEU A 15 -9.10 5.62 24.47
CA LEU A 15 -10.19 6.54 24.12
C LEU A 15 -11.13 5.92 23.07
N SER A 16 -10.58 5.26 22.05
CA SER A 16 -11.38 4.54 21.04
C SER A 16 -12.22 3.41 21.66
N SER A 17 -11.66 2.67 22.61
CA SER A 17 -12.39 1.62 23.34
C SER A 17 -13.55 2.20 24.15
N ILE A 18 -13.31 3.30 24.88
CA ILE A 18 -14.35 3.99 25.66
C ILE A 18 -15.43 4.56 24.73
N HIS A 19 -15.05 5.18 23.62
CA HIS A 19 -15.97 5.71 22.62
C HIS A 19 -16.89 4.62 22.07
N ASN A 20 -16.33 3.47 21.69
CA ASN A 20 -17.11 2.33 21.21
C ASN A 20 -18.11 1.82 22.26
N ILE A 21 -17.67 1.65 23.51
CA ILE A 21 -18.55 1.19 24.61
C ILE A 21 -19.69 2.18 24.85
N LEU A 22 -19.40 3.49 24.86
CA LEU A 22 -20.43 4.51 25.07
C LEU A 22 -21.41 4.59 23.90
N THR A 23 -20.92 4.45 22.68
CA THR A 23 -21.73 4.42 21.46
C THR A 23 -22.66 3.20 21.46
N GLU A 24 -22.14 2.00 21.73
CA GLU A 24 -22.95 0.80 21.84
C GLU A 24 -24.01 0.92 22.95
N ARG A 25 -23.64 1.48 24.10
CA ARG A 25 -24.61 1.72 25.19
C ARG A 25 -25.69 2.71 24.80
N LYS A 26 -25.35 3.77 24.05
CA LYS A 26 -26.31 4.74 23.53
C LYS A 26 -27.30 4.08 22.57
N GLU A 27 -26.78 3.35 21.58
CA GLU A 27 -27.57 2.68 20.55
C GLU A 27 -28.53 1.65 21.14
N ASN A 28 -28.10 0.93 22.18
CA ASN A 28 -28.93 -0.05 22.87
C ASN A 28 -29.77 0.53 24.01
N THR A 29 -29.78 1.86 24.18
CA THR A 29 -30.44 2.56 25.31
C THR A 29 -30.13 1.86 26.64
N PHE A 30 -28.85 1.56 26.85
CA PHE A 30 -28.38 0.70 27.92
C PHE A 30 -28.65 1.34 29.27
N MET A 31 -29.35 0.58 30.11
CA MET A 31 -29.57 0.84 31.53
C MET A 31 -29.38 -0.46 32.29
N SER A 32 -28.93 -0.36 33.55
CA SER A 32 -28.75 -1.54 34.39
C SER A 32 -30.09 -2.25 34.64
N LEU A 33 -30.05 -3.56 34.88
CA LEU A 33 -31.26 -4.34 35.18
C LEU A 33 -32.04 -3.78 36.36
N LYS A 34 -31.33 -3.24 37.37
CA LYS A 34 -31.96 -2.62 38.52
C LYS A 34 -32.75 -1.36 38.14
N VAL A 35 -32.18 -0.50 37.30
CA VAL A 35 -32.86 0.71 36.81
C VAL A 35 -34.07 0.35 35.95
N LYS A 36 -33.94 -0.66 35.08
CA LYS A 36 -35.07 -1.16 34.28
C LYS A 36 -36.21 -1.67 35.16
N GLY A 37 -35.90 -2.44 36.21
CA GLY A 37 -36.91 -2.91 37.17
C GLY A 37 -37.64 -1.78 37.89
N LEU A 38 -36.92 -0.73 38.31
CA LEU A 38 -37.53 0.47 38.92
C LEU A 38 -38.43 1.23 37.94
N LEU A 39 -38.03 1.31 36.66
CA LEU A 39 -38.87 1.93 35.63
C LEU A 39 -40.15 1.12 35.42
N ASP A 40 -40.07 -0.21 35.36
CA ASP A 40 -41.26 -1.05 35.20
C ASP A 40 -42.22 -0.98 36.39
N GLU A 41 -41.70 -0.80 37.61
CA GLU A 41 -42.50 -0.49 38.81
C GLU A 41 -43.23 0.85 38.65
N ASN A 42 -42.49 1.93 38.34
CA ASN A 42 -43.06 3.26 38.17
C ASN A 42 -44.10 3.33 37.04
N ARG A 43 -43.92 2.56 35.96
CA ARG A 43 -44.92 2.44 34.88
C ARG A 43 -46.21 1.80 35.35
N ARG A 44 -46.14 0.76 36.18
CA ARG A 44 -47.33 0.13 36.78
C ARG A 44 -48.06 1.08 37.72
N ASP A 45 -47.35 2.00 38.35
CA ASP A 45 -47.90 3.04 39.22
C ASP A 45 -48.44 4.27 38.45
N GLY A 46 -48.43 4.23 37.11
CA GLY A 46 -48.99 5.27 36.25
C GLY A 46 -48.06 6.45 35.95
N LEU A 47 -46.76 6.35 36.29
CA LEU A 47 -45.77 7.43 36.11
C LEU A 47 -45.03 7.35 34.75
N GLU A 48 -45.74 7.06 33.66
CA GLU A 48 -45.12 6.83 32.33
C GLU A 48 -44.33 8.05 31.84
N GLU A 49 -44.89 9.27 31.96
CA GLU A 49 -44.24 10.50 31.48
C GLU A 49 -42.87 10.74 32.15
N GLY A 50 -42.77 10.46 33.45
CA GLY A 50 -41.50 10.52 34.19
C GLY A 50 -40.50 9.46 33.74
N CYS A 51 -40.97 8.26 33.40
CA CYS A 51 -40.14 7.18 32.88
C CYS A 51 -39.58 7.47 31.49
N VAL A 52 -40.41 8.05 30.60
CA VAL A 52 -39.99 8.50 29.27
C VAL A 52 -38.95 9.60 29.40
N LYS A 53 -39.24 10.64 30.20
CA LYS A 53 -38.30 11.74 30.41
C LYS A 53 -36.95 11.27 30.97
N PHE A 54 -36.95 10.39 31.96
CA PHE A 54 -35.72 9.82 32.49
C PHE A 54 -34.93 9.05 31.43
N THR A 55 -35.62 8.28 30.59
CA THR A 55 -34.97 7.53 29.49
C THR A 55 -34.33 8.49 28.49
N ASP A 56 -35.02 9.58 28.14
CA ASP A 56 -34.50 10.63 27.27
C ASP A 56 -33.28 11.33 27.89
N ASP A 57 -33.32 11.63 29.20
CA ASP A 57 -32.20 12.25 29.92
C ASP A 57 -30.96 11.33 29.92
N VAL A 58 -31.14 10.01 30.11
CA VAL A 58 -30.06 9.02 30.02
C VAL A 58 -29.46 8.97 28.61
N LEU A 59 -30.30 9.02 27.57
CA LEU A 59 -29.84 9.06 26.19
C LEU A 59 -29.09 10.37 25.88
N GLY A 60 -29.57 11.49 26.43
CA GLY A 60 -28.91 12.80 26.38
C GLY A 60 -27.54 12.79 27.05
N MET A 61 -27.40 12.11 28.19
CA MET A 61 -26.12 11.91 28.88
C MET A 61 -25.13 11.16 27.99
N TYR A 62 -25.50 9.99 27.45
CA TYR A 62 -24.61 9.23 26.56
C TYR A 62 -24.22 10.05 25.33
N THR A 63 -25.17 10.76 24.74
CA THR A 63 -24.91 11.65 23.59
C THR A 63 -23.88 12.72 23.94
N SER A 64 -24.02 13.37 25.09
CA SER A 64 -23.09 14.39 25.54
C SER A 64 -21.69 13.82 25.81
N CYS A 65 -21.60 12.65 26.44
CA CYS A 65 -20.33 11.96 26.69
C CYS A 65 -19.61 11.59 25.39
N VAL A 66 -20.32 11.03 24.41
CA VAL A 66 -19.77 10.67 23.10
C VAL A 66 -19.28 11.92 22.37
N GLN A 67 -20.10 12.97 22.27
CA GLN A 67 -19.73 14.23 21.63
C GLN A 67 -18.53 14.91 22.30
N TYR A 68 -18.45 14.85 23.63
CA TYR A 68 -17.30 15.36 24.35
C TYR A 68 -16.05 14.58 24.00
N LEU A 69 -16.12 13.25 24.05
CA LEU A 69 -14.99 12.37 23.74
C LEU A 69 -14.50 12.54 22.30
N GLU A 70 -15.41 12.69 21.34
CA GLU A 70 -15.08 12.98 19.94
C GLU A 70 -14.27 14.27 19.80
N LYS A 71 -14.64 15.35 20.51
CA LYS A 71 -13.87 16.59 20.51
C LYS A 71 -12.43 16.40 21.01
N TRP A 72 -12.21 15.50 21.98
CA TRP A 72 -10.87 15.16 22.46
C TRP A 72 -10.11 14.24 21.53
N MET A 73 -10.81 13.40 20.77
CA MET A 73 -10.21 12.49 19.81
C MET A 73 -9.83 13.19 18.50
N THR A 74 -10.52 14.28 18.11
CA THR A 74 -10.23 15.01 16.86
C THR A 74 -8.77 15.46 16.73
N PRO A 75 -8.14 16.11 17.74
CA PRO A 75 -6.72 16.43 17.66
C PRO A 75 -5.81 15.19 17.57
N MET A 76 -6.27 14.04 18.08
CA MET A 76 -5.49 12.80 18.02
C MET A 76 -5.41 12.18 16.62
N GLU A 77 -6.20 12.67 15.65
CA GLU A 77 -6.09 12.25 14.26
C GLU A 77 -4.80 12.75 13.60
N GLU A 78 -4.20 13.83 14.09
CA GLU A 78 -2.88 14.30 13.61
C GLU A 78 -1.80 13.24 13.82
N PHE A 79 -1.96 12.36 14.81
CA PHE A 79 -1.00 11.29 15.11
C PHE A 79 -1.27 9.98 14.36
N SER A 80 -2.35 9.90 13.56
CA SER A 80 -2.65 8.73 12.74
C SER A 80 -1.50 8.27 11.82
N PRO A 81 -0.66 9.16 11.25
CA PRO A 81 0.53 8.75 10.51
C PRO A 81 1.57 7.99 11.35
N PHE A 82 1.54 8.05 12.68
CA PHE A 82 2.47 7.33 13.56
C PHE A 82 1.95 5.95 14.01
N MET A 83 0.77 5.51 13.53
CA MET A 83 0.22 4.18 13.82
C MET A 83 1.18 3.03 13.49
N TRP A 84 2.11 3.21 12.55
CA TRP A 84 3.13 2.19 12.23
C TRP A 84 4.11 1.93 13.38
N MET A 85 4.31 2.87 14.30
CA MET A 85 5.18 2.68 15.46
C MET A 85 4.66 1.57 16.37
N ASP A 86 3.34 1.52 16.59
CA ASP A 86 2.68 0.41 17.29
C ASP A 86 2.85 -0.92 16.56
N MET A 87 2.83 -0.91 15.24
CA MET A 87 3.05 -2.10 14.43
C MET A 87 4.47 -2.64 14.64
N ILE A 88 5.48 -1.76 14.73
CA ILE A 88 6.86 -2.16 15.04
C ILE A 88 6.98 -2.74 16.44
N VAL A 89 6.34 -2.13 17.44
CA VAL A 89 6.33 -2.67 18.81
C VAL A 89 5.72 -4.07 18.82
N ASN A 90 4.61 -4.28 18.10
CA ASN A 90 3.99 -5.59 17.96
C ASN A 90 4.88 -6.60 17.23
N LEU A 91 5.56 -6.18 16.16
CA LEU A 91 6.52 -7.01 15.43
C LEU A 91 7.68 -7.42 16.33
N LYS A 92 8.25 -6.48 17.08
CA LYS A 92 9.33 -6.72 18.03
C LYS A 92 8.89 -7.74 19.09
N ARG A 93 7.74 -7.53 19.72
CA ARG A 93 7.17 -8.47 20.70
C ARG A 93 6.92 -9.85 20.10
N PHE A 94 6.44 -9.93 18.86
CA PHE A 94 6.26 -11.20 18.17
C PHE A 94 7.59 -11.93 17.97
N VAL A 95 8.63 -11.24 17.50
CA VAL A 95 9.96 -11.83 17.29
C VAL A 95 10.58 -12.26 18.62
N GLU A 96 10.50 -11.44 19.66
CA GLU A 96 11.00 -11.78 21.00
C GLU A 96 10.29 -13.00 21.58
N SER A 97 8.98 -13.13 21.38
CA SER A 97 8.21 -14.30 21.81
C SER A 97 8.61 -15.61 21.10
N ARG A 98 9.38 -15.51 20.02
CA ARG A 98 9.89 -16.63 19.21
C ARG A 98 11.39 -16.86 19.36
N GLY A 99 12.05 -16.17 20.29
CA GLY A 99 13.52 -16.23 20.43
C GLY A 99 14.06 -17.64 20.65
N ASP A 100 13.33 -18.49 21.38
CA ASP A 100 13.71 -19.88 21.69
C ASP A 100 13.12 -20.91 20.70
N ASP A 101 12.37 -20.46 19.70
CA ASP A 101 11.72 -21.29 18.69
C ASP A 101 12.71 -21.56 17.55
N ASN A 102 13.50 -22.63 17.70
CA ASN A 102 14.50 -23.05 16.71
C ASN A 102 13.92 -23.27 15.31
N GLU A 103 12.67 -23.73 15.21
CA GLU A 103 11.98 -23.90 13.94
C GLU A 103 11.74 -22.54 13.28
N PHE A 104 11.18 -21.58 14.03
CA PHE A 104 10.97 -20.22 13.55
C PHE A 104 12.29 -19.54 13.16
N MET A 105 13.35 -19.70 13.95
CA MET A 105 14.63 -19.04 13.71
C MET A 105 15.33 -19.54 12.45
N GLY A 106 15.15 -20.81 12.08
CA GLY A 106 15.66 -21.41 10.84
C GLY A 106 14.92 -20.97 9.57
N LEU A 107 13.78 -20.30 9.67
CA LEU A 107 13.00 -19.86 8.50
C LEU A 107 13.70 -18.76 7.71
N GLN A 108 13.47 -18.76 6.40
CA GLN A 108 13.86 -17.64 5.55
C GLN A 108 13.05 -16.38 5.89
N VAL A 109 13.62 -15.20 5.60
CA VAL A 109 13.01 -13.91 5.96
C VAL A 109 11.58 -13.79 5.44
N HIS A 110 11.32 -14.20 4.19
CA HIS A 110 9.97 -14.16 3.61
C HIS A 110 8.96 -15.06 4.36
N GLN A 111 9.40 -16.21 4.87
CA GLN A 111 8.57 -17.12 5.66
C GLN A 111 8.30 -16.54 7.05
N LYS A 112 9.29 -15.88 7.67
CA LYS A 112 9.11 -15.18 8.95
C LYS A 112 8.05 -14.07 8.85
N TRP A 113 8.10 -13.27 7.78
CA TRP A 113 7.08 -12.27 7.48
C TRP A 113 5.70 -12.89 7.26
N ALA A 114 5.61 -13.98 6.50
CA ALA A 114 4.34 -14.69 6.30
C ALA A 114 3.74 -15.17 7.64
N LYS A 115 4.55 -15.80 8.50
CA LYS A 115 4.13 -16.24 9.85
C LYS A 115 3.64 -15.08 10.73
N TYR A 116 4.28 -13.92 10.65
CA TYR A 116 3.83 -12.73 11.37
C TYR A 116 2.44 -12.28 10.88
N PHE A 117 2.26 -12.15 9.56
CA PHE A 117 0.99 -11.70 8.98
C PHE A 117 -0.16 -12.70 9.16
N GLU A 118 0.12 -14.02 9.12
CA GLU A 118 -0.85 -15.08 9.45
C GLU A 118 -1.36 -14.99 10.90
N LYS A 119 -0.48 -14.57 11.84
CA LYS A 119 -0.83 -14.48 13.25
C LYS A 119 -1.55 -13.17 13.61
N ALA A 120 -1.40 -12.14 12.78
CA ALA A 120 -1.95 -10.83 13.06
C ALA A 120 -3.48 -10.82 12.95
N LYS A 121 -4.15 -10.28 13.99
CA LYS A 121 -5.62 -10.37 14.15
C LYS A 121 -6.42 -9.58 13.12
N SER A 122 -5.84 -8.53 12.52
CA SER A 122 -6.51 -7.70 11.53
C SER A 122 -5.51 -7.03 10.57
N ILE A 123 -5.91 -6.81 9.32
CA ILE A 123 -5.10 -6.14 8.30
C ILE A 123 -4.71 -4.72 8.73
N ALA A 124 -5.61 -4.01 9.42
CA ALA A 124 -5.35 -2.68 9.97
C ALA A 124 -4.17 -2.67 10.97
N ALA A 125 -3.88 -3.79 11.62
CA ALA A 125 -2.77 -3.91 12.57
C ALA A 125 -1.39 -4.07 11.90
N TYR A 126 -1.33 -4.27 10.58
CA TYR A 126 -0.07 -4.50 9.86
C TYR A 126 0.00 -3.91 8.45
N SER A 127 -1.00 -3.12 8.01
CA SER A 127 -1.09 -2.63 6.62
C SER A 127 0.16 -1.88 6.16
N GLU A 128 0.71 -1.01 7.01
CA GLU A 128 1.92 -0.24 6.69
C GLU A 128 3.17 -1.13 6.67
N LEU A 129 3.27 -2.08 7.61
CA LEU A 129 4.34 -3.08 7.59
C LEU A 129 4.28 -3.98 6.35
N LEU A 130 3.07 -4.32 5.88
CA LEU A 130 2.90 -5.11 4.66
C LEU A 130 3.40 -4.35 3.44
N LYS A 131 3.08 -3.06 3.32
CA LYS A 131 3.59 -2.22 2.21
C LYS A 131 5.12 -2.17 2.23
N ILE A 132 5.73 -2.01 3.41
CA ILE A 132 7.19 -2.02 3.56
C ILE A 132 7.75 -3.38 3.13
N ALA A 133 7.20 -4.48 3.63
CA ALA A 133 7.64 -5.83 3.27
C ALA A 133 7.52 -6.08 1.76
N GLN A 134 6.40 -5.71 1.14
CA GLN A 134 6.19 -5.81 -0.31
C GLN A 134 7.24 -5.04 -1.09
N PHE A 135 7.55 -3.81 -0.68
CA PHE A 135 8.58 -3.01 -1.32
C PHE A 135 9.97 -3.65 -1.19
N VAL A 136 10.33 -4.10 0.02
CA VAL A 136 11.61 -4.77 0.28
C VAL A 136 11.76 -6.03 -0.57
N PHE A 137 10.70 -6.84 -0.70
CA PHE A 137 10.73 -8.07 -1.51
C PHE A 137 10.60 -7.84 -3.02
N ALA A 138 10.17 -6.65 -3.45
CA ALA A 138 10.19 -6.28 -4.87
C ALA A 138 11.61 -5.93 -5.35
N LEU A 139 12.53 -5.61 -4.42
CA LEU A 139 13.92 -5.34 -4.74
C LEU A 139 14.66 -6.68 -4.95
N PRO A 140 15.27 -6.92 -6.13
CA PRO A 140 16.11 -8.08 -6.34
C PRO A 140 17.29 -8.04 -5.37
N ALA A 141 17.54 -9.13 -4.64
CA ALA A 141 18.66 -9.22 -3.69
C ALA A 141 20.05 -9.15 -4.36
N HIS A 142 20.10 -9.31 -5.69
CA HIS A 142 21.33 -9.39 -6.47
C HIS A 142 21.07 -8.96 -7.92
N ASN A 143 22.14 -8.55 -8.59
CA ASN A 143 22.13 -8.05 -9.96
C ASN A 143 22.13 -9.15 -11.04
N ALA A 144 22.12 -10.44 -10.69
CA ALA A 144 22.26 -11.54 -11.66
C ALA A 144 21.23 -11.51 -12.79
N ASN A 145 20.01 -11.03 -12.52
CA ASN A 145 19.00 -10.86 -13.57
C ASN A 145 19.40 -9.75 -14.57
N VAL A 146 19.98 -8.66 -14.07
CA VAL A 146 20.49 -7.55 -14.89
C VAL A 146 21.71 -8.01 -15.68
N GLU A 147 22.64 -8.74 -15.05
CA GLU A 147 23.81 -9.31 -15.72
C GLU A 147 23.40 -10.25 -16.85
N ARG A 148 22.39 -11.09 -16.64
CA ARG A 148 21.84 -11.96 -17.70
C ARG A 148 21.30 -11.15 -18.89
N VAL A 149 20.61 -10.04 -18.64
CA VAL A 149 20.16 -9.13 -19.70
C VAL A 149 21.35 -8.53 -20.45
N PHE A 150 22.41 -8.12 -19.75
CA PHE A 150 23.62 -7.61 -20.39
C PHE A 150 24.35 -8.67 -21.21
N SER A 151 24.46 -9.92 -20.73
CA SER A 151 25.03 -11.02 -21.51
C SER A 151 24.22 -11.27 -22.79
N LEU A 152 22.89 -11.28 -22.71
CA LEU A 152 22.02 -11.40 -23.88
C LEU A 152 22.22 -10.23 -24.84
N MET A 153 22.28 -9.01 -24.31
CA MET A 153 22.51 -7.81 -25.10
C MET A 153 23.83 -7.89 -25.86
N GLN A 154 24.90 -8.28 -25.19
CA GLN A 154 26.22 -8.45 -25.80
C GLN A 154 26.23 -9.55 -26.87
N SER A 155 25.42 -10.60 -26.73
CA SER A 155 25.29 -11.66 -27.74
C SER A 155 24.59 -11.20 -29.02
N GLN A 156 23.63 -10.27 -28.91
CA GLN A 156 22.86 -9.73 -30.04
C GLN A 156 23.55 -8.51 -30.67
N TRP A 157 24.34 -7.78 -29.87
CA TRP A 157 25.02 -6.53 -30.20
C TRP A 157 26.54 -6.73 -30.24
N THR A 158 27.04 -7.43 -31.26
CA THR A 158 28.47 -7.44 -31.59
C THR A 158 28.74 -6.42 -32.69
N LYS A 159 29.75 -5.55 -32.48
CA LYS A 159 30.13 -4.42 -33.34
C LYS A 159 30.37 -4.84 -34.80
N GLU A 160 30.73 -6.09 -35.05
CA GLU A 160 31.07 -6.57 -36.39
C GLU A 160 29.89 -7.08 -37.24
N ARG A 161 28.65 -7.23 -36.72
CA ARG A 161 27.63 -8.03 -37.46
C ARG A 161 26.26 -7.40 -37.69
N ASN A 162 25.66 -6.64 -36.77
CA ASN A 162 24.27 -6.21 -36.93
C ASN A 162 24.09 -4.72 -36.54
N GLN A 163 23.87 -3.85 -37.52
CA GLN A 163 23.51 -2.43 -37.33
C GLN A 163 22.07 -2.28 -36.78
N LEU A 164 21.74 -2.98 -35.70
CA LEU A 164 20.42 -2.89 -35.08
C LEU A 164 20.26 -1.54 -34.41
N SER A 165 19.06 -0.96 -34.48
CA SER A 165 18.72 0.16 -33.63
C SER A 165 18.54 -0.31 -32.18
N VAL A 166 18.70 0.62 -31.22
CA VAL A 166 18.44 0.35 -29.79
C VAL A 166 16.99 -0.15 -29.58
N GLN A 167 16.03 0.33 -30.37
CA GLN A 167 14.64 -0.12 -30.29
C GLN A 167 14.48 -1.57 -30.74
N SER A 168 15.15 -1.97 -31.83
CA SER A 168 15.16 -3.36 -32.30
C SER A 168 15.82 -4.29 -31.28
N LEU A 169 16.96 -3.87 -30.71
CA LEU A 169 17.65 -4.61 -29.66
C LEU A 169 16.77 -4.80 -28.42
N LYS A 170 16.10 -3.74 -27.96
CA LYS A 170 15.15 -3.78 -26.84
C LYS A 170 14.01 -4.77 -27.10
N GLY A 171 13.45 -4.77 -28.31
CA GLY A 171 12.41 -5.72 -28.71
C GLY A 171 12.89 -7.17 -28.68
N ILE A 172 14.08 -7.44 -29.22
CA ILE A 172 14.69 -8.78 -29.21
C ILE A 172 14.93 -9.25 -27.79
N LEU A 173 15.49 -8.39 -26.93
CA LEU A 173 15.75 -8.72 -25.52
C LEU A 173 14.47 -9.05 -24.76
N PHE A 174 13.39 -8.30 -24.96
CA PHE A 174 12.11 -8.62 -24.34
C PHE A 174 11.60 -10.00 -24.75
N LEU A 175 11.70 -10.35 -26.03
CA LEU A 175 11.25 -11.65 -26.50
C LEU A 175 12.13 -12.78 -25.96
N GLN A 176 13.45 -12.67 -26.09
CA GLN A 176 14.38 -13.71 -25.65
C GLN A 176 14.34 -13.92 -24.13
N TYR A 177 14.26 -12.84 -23.34
CA TYR A 177 14.29 -12.94 -21.90
C TYR A 177 12.97 -13.50 -21.32
N ASN A 178 11.82 -13.02 -21.82
CA ASN A 178 10.50 -13.43 -21.30
C ASN A 178 10.04 -14.79 -21.85
N PHE A 179 10.50 -15.19 -23.03
CA PHE A 179 10.15 -16.48 -23.66
C PHE A 179 11.35 -17.44 -23.71
N LYS A 180 12.34 -17.27 -22.81
CA LYS A 180 13.58 -18.06 -22.78
C LYS A 180 13.35 -19.58 -22.68
N ASP A 181 12.26 -19.99 -22.03
CA ASP A 181 11.91 -21.39 -21.78
C ASP A 181 10.94 -21.95 -22.83
N MET A 182 10.65 -21.18 -23.88
CA MET A 182 9.75 -21.55 -24.97
C MET A 182 10.54 -21.80 -26.25
N SER A 183 10.32 -22.94 -26.90
CA SER A 183 10.97 -23.20 -28.19
C SER A 183 10.43 -22.27 -29.28
N CYS A 184 11.21 -22.03 -30.34
CA CYS A 184 10.73 -21.23 -31.48
C CYS A 184 9.42 -21.78 -32.08
N LYS A 185 9.23 -23.12 -32.04
CA LYS A 185 8.01 -23.77 -32.54
C LYS A 185 6.81 -23.46 -31.64
N ASP A 186 6.99 -23.54 -30.32
CA ASP A 186 5.94 -23.27 -29.34
C ASP A 186 5.60 -21.77 -29.31
N PHE A 187 6.60 -20.91 -29.43
CA PHE A 187 6.41 -19.47 -29.54
C PHE A 187 5.61 -19.11 -30.79
N HIS A 188 5.93 -19.74 -31.93
CA HIS A 188 5.17 -19.54 -33.16
C HIS A 188 3.71 -19.99 -33.00
N ALA A 189 3.46 -21.16 -32.41
CA ALA A 189 2.11 -21.63 -32.12
C ALA A 189 1.36 -20.69 -31.15
N HIS A 190 2.05 -20.21 -30.11
CA HIS A 190 1.53 -19.24 -29.16
C HIS A 190 1.13 -17.92 -29.85
N MET A 191 1.98 -17.39 -30.72
CA MET A 191 1.69 -16.17 -31.49
C MET A 191 0.51 -16.37 -32.44
N LEU A 192 0.39 -17.54 -33.08
CA LEU A 192 -0.73 -17.86 -33.95
C LEU A 192 -2.08 -17.92 -33.20
N SER A 193 -2.06 -18.31 -31.92
CA SER A 193 -3.27 -18.33 -31.09
C SER A 193 -3.78 -16.92 -30.75
N ASN A 194 -2.90 -15.90 -30.76
CA ASN A 194 -3.24 -14.54 -30.36
C ASN A 194 -3.68 -13.66 -31.55
N LYS A 195 -4.95 -13.82 -31.96
CA LYS A 195 -5.56 -13.06 -33.08
C LYS A 195 -5.44 -11.54 -32.95
N LYS A 196 -5.43 -11.01 -31.72
CA LYS A 196 -5.31 -9.56 -31.46
C LYS A 196 -3.92 -9.04 -31.80
N VAL A 197 -2.87 -9.79 -31.43
CA VAL A 197 -1.48 -9.46 -31.75
C VAL A 197 -1.25 -9.59 -33.25
N LEU A 198 -1.71 -10.68 -33.88
CA LEU A 198 -1.59 -10.86 -35.33
C LEU A 198 -2.23 -9.72 -36.12
N ARG A 199 -3.45 -9.30 -35.74
CA ARG A 199 -4.14 -8.16 -36.37
C ARG A 199 -3.35 -6.86 -36.24
N LYS A 200 -2.68 -6.64 -35.10
CA LYS A 200 -1.81 -5.46 -34.92
C LYS A 200 -0.55 -5.54 -35.77
N ILE A 201 0.10 -6.69 -35.85
CA ILE A 201 1.29 -6.92 -36.68
C ILE A 201 0.96 -6.79 -38.18
N SER A 202 -0.22 -7.21 -38.62
CA SER A 202 -0.66 -7.04 -40.01
C SER A 202 -1.14 -5.63 -40.32
N SER A 203 -1.44 -4.81 -39.31
CA SER A 203 -1.92 -3.44 -39.52
C SER A 203 -0.81 -2.46 -39.87
N THR A 204 -1.17 -1.36 -40.52
CA THR A 204 -0.30 -0.20 -40.76
C THR A 204 0.08 0.53 -39.47
N ALA A 205 -0.59 0.24 -38.33
CA ALA A 205 -0.30 0.87 -37.05
C ALA A 205 1.16 0.65 -36.57
N LYS A 206 1.85 -0.38 -37.10
CA LYS A 206 3.27 -0.65 -36.82
C LYS A 206 4.23 0.37 -37.42
N TYR A 207 3.80 1.16 -38.40
CA TYR A 207 4.59 2.19 -39.08
C TYR A 207 4.26 3.62 -38.62
N LYS A 208 3.37 3.81 -37.64
CA LYS A 208 2.96 5.15 -37.16
C LYS A 208 4.11 6.05 -36.68
N TRP A 209 5.28 5.49 -36.42
CA TRP A 209 6.48 6.25 -36.06
C TRP A 209 7.21 6.83 -37.29
N ALA A 210 6.98 6.27 -38.49
CA ALA A 210 7.53 6.79 -39.74
C ALA A 210 6.82 8.09 -40.16
N ASP A 211 5.51 8.18 -39.94
CA ASP A 211 4.71 9.39 -40.23
C ASP A 211 5.12 10.62 -39.39
N LYS A 212 5.91 10.43 -38.32
CA LYS A 212 6.37 11.52 -37.44
C LYS A 212 7.73 12.10 -37.83
N LYS A 213 8.50 11.42 -38.68
CA LYS A 213 9.82 11.93 -39.12
C LYS A 213 9.70 13.04 -40.17
N ASP A 214 8.59 13.07 -40.90
CA ASP A 214 8.33 14.08 -41.94
C ASP A 214 7.93 15.45 -41.36
N GLU A 215 7.71 15.57 -40.05
CA GLU A 215 7.40 16.85 -39.38
C GLU A 215 8.63 17.52 -38.72
N GLU A 216 9.75 16.80 -38.52
CA GLU A 216 10.95 17.32 -37.82
C GLU A 216 12.04 17.87 -38.77
N GLU A 217 11.90 17.74 -40.10
CA GLU A 217 12.79 18.40 -41.08
C GLU A 217 12.20 19.74 -41.56
N LYS A 218 12.28 20.77 -40.71
CA LYS A 218 12.39 22.16 -41.20
C LYS A 218 13.76 22.68 -40.79
N PRO A 219 14.57 23.25 -41.72
CA PRO A 219 15.84 23.85 -41.36
C PRO A 219 15.58 25.08 -40.49
N ASP A 220 16.18 25.11 -39.31
CA ASP A 220 16.24 26.31 -38.47
C ASP A 220 17.01 27.40 -39.23
N GLU A 221 16.38 28.57 -39.39
CA GLU A 221 17.03 29.78 -39.90
C GLU A 221 18.16 30.16 -38.92
N GLU A 222 19.38 30.30 -39.44
CA GLU A 222 20.57 30.72 -38.71
C GLU A 222 20.37 32.13 -38.11
N GLU A 223 20.28 32.24 -36.78
CA GLU A 223 20.49 33.50 -36.08
C GLU A 223 22.00 33.84 -36.10
N GLU A 224 22.38 34.84 -36.91
CA GLU A 224 23.67 35.52 -36.84
C GLU A 224 23.92 36.05 -35.41
N LYS A 225 25.00 35.59 -34.78
CA LYS A 225 25.54 36.22 -33.57
C LYS A 225 26.50 37.36 -33.97
N PRO A 226 26.48 38.52 -33.29
CA PRO A 226 27.52 39.53 -33.45
C PRO A 226 28.81 39.06 -32.77
N ASP A 227 29.93 39.27 -33.45
CA ASP A 227 31.29 39.06 -32.98
C ASP A 227 31.58 39.90 -31.71
N GLU A 228 32.04 39.27 -30.64
CA GLU A 228 32.73 39.95 -29.54
C GLU A 228 34.24 39.89 -29.84
N GLU A 229 34.81 41.06 -30.12
CA GLU A 229 36.23 41.29 -30.35
C GLU A 229 37.07 40.87 -29.12
N GLU A 230 38.15 40.14 -29.42
CA GLU A 230 39.27 39.88 -28.53
C GLU A 230 39.95 41.20 -28.14
N ASP A 231 40.17 41.43 -26.85
CA ASP A 231 41.26 42.30 -26.40
C ASP A 231 42.20 41.50 -25.49
N GLN A 232 43.41 41.29 -26.02
CA GLN A 232 44.62 40.84 -25.33
C GLN A 232 45.29 42.05 -24.67
N ASP A 233 45.54 41.98 -23.36
CA ASP A 233 46.87 42.11 -22.71
C ASP A 233 46.76 42.15 -21.17
#